data_AF-A0A183HDB1-F1
#
_entry.id   AF-A0A183HDB1-F1
#
_cell.length_a   1.000
_cell.length_b   1.000
_cell.length_c   1.000
_cell.angle_alpha   90.00
_cell.angle_beta   90.00
_cell.angle_gamma   90.00
#
_symmetry.space_group_name_H-M   'P 1'
#
loop_
_entity.id
_entity.type
_entity.pdbx_description
1 polymer ?
#
loop_
_entity_poly.entity_id
_entity_poly.type
_entity_poly.pdbx_seq_one_letter_code
_entity_poly.pdbx_strand_id
1 'polypeptide(L)'
;LGQKSQKSNDVASYAGTIHDDSFFQNHANQDVLPTMHRHQRSSVLVGKRSVDLFEELGEKEPTFVKFIIKVYNRWGFWIARFAWPAMIICIILSLLALIKIAMTPQRNDLGGYSPFEARSRVEYNEYLNFFSGHGLAISTRIFIVAKDGKSMLRPNHLDDTIQVLNLALNNITLYDRTTNSNQSFNQFCKEFCAINEPLLHFYVSY
;
A
#
# COMPACT_ATOMS: atom_id res chain seq x y z
N LEU A 1 26.96 -11.37 10.82
CA LEU A 1 27.17 -12.83 10.70
C LEU A 1 25.80 -13.51 10.61
N GLY A 2 25.49 -14.10 9.44
CA GLY A 2 24.58 -15.25 9.27
C GLY A 2 23.06 -15.05 9.41
N GLN A 3 22.35 -15.04 8.28
CA GLN A 3 20.92 -15.38 8.17
C GLN A 3 20.68 -16.87 8.52
N LYS A 4 19.50 -17.21 9.07
CA LYS A 4 18.68 -18.27 8.47
C LYS A 4 17.23 -18.28 8.95
N SER A 5 16.34 -18.29 7.95
CA SER A 5 14.93 -18.64 7.98
C SER A 5 14.78 -20.16 8.17
N GLN A 6 13.78 -20.60 8.94
CA GLN A 6 13.41 -22.01 9.05
C GLN A 6 11.92 -22.19 8.69
N LYS A 7 11.72 -22.69 7.47
CA LYS A 7 10.49 -23.23 6.90
C LYS A 7 10.42 -24.71 7.27
N SER A 8 9.33 -25.16 7.87
CA SER A 8 9.07 -26.57 8.14
C SER A 8 8.35 -27.20 6.95
N ASN A 9 8.92 -28.26 6.38
CA ASN A 9 8.33 -29.12 5.37
C ASN A 9 8.32 -30.56 5.92
N ASP A 10 7.18 -31.23 5.88
CA ASP A 10 7.04 -32.68 5.73
C ASP A 10 6.42 -32.85 4.31
N VAL A 11 6.99 -33.44 3.24
CA VAL A 11 7.83 -34.64 2.99
C VAL A 11 7.12 -35.89 3.51
N ALA A 12 6.76 -36.93 2.74
CA ALA A 12 7.14 -37.39 1.40
C ALA A 12 6.15 -38.47 0.91
N SER A 13 6.15 -38.76 -0.39
CA SER A 13 6.42 -40.10 -0.98
C SER A 13 6.13 -40.05 -2.50
N TYR A 14 7.08 -39.69 -3.37
CA TYR A 14 8.13 -40.50 -4.02
C TYR A 14 7.66 -41.71 -4.84
N ALA A 15 7.83 -41.59 -6.17
CA ALA A 15 8.52 -42.49 -7.12
C ALA A 15 7.96 -42.21 -8.53
N GLY A 16 8.67 -41.98 -9.62
CA GLY A 16 10.09 -41.95 -9.97
C GLY A 16 10.14 -41.92 -11.52
N THR A 17 11.02 -41.08 -12.07
CA THR A 17 11.69 -41.13 -13.42
C THR A 17 11.13 -42.07 -14.50
N ILE A 18 10.98 -41.63 -15.77
CA ILE A 18 12.03 -41.71 -16.82
C ILE A 18 11.58 -40.92 -18.08
N HIS A 19 12.54 -40.27 -18.75
CA HIS A 19 12.50 -39.72 -20.11
C HIS A 19 12.05 -40.77 -21.15
N ASP A 20 11.13 -40.45 -22.07
CA ASP A 20 11.37 -40.66 -23.51
C ASP A 20 10.24 -40.14 -24.41
N ASP A 21 10.68 -39.74 -25.60
CA ASP A 21 9.93 -39.19 -26.71
C ASP A 21 8.91 -40.17 -27.33
N SER A 22 8.00 -39.58 -28.12
CA SER A 22 7.16 -40.21 -29.16
C SER A 22 5.90 -40.96 -28.71
N PHE A 23 4.74 -40.28 -28.78
CA PHE A 23 3.48 -40.94 -29.16
C PHE A 23 2.41 -39.93 -29.64
N PHE A 24 2.68 -39.20 -30.73
CA PHE A 24 1.60 -38.68 -31.57
C PHE A 24 1.44 -39.64 -32.74
N GLN A 25 0.57 -40.63 -32.57
CA GLN A 25 0.09 -41.45 -33.68
C GLN A 25 -1.44 -41.47 -33.65
N ASN A 26 -1.99 -40.89 -34.72
CA ASN A 26 -3.41 -40.76 -35.01
C ASN A 26 -4.15 -42.10 -34.93
N HIS A 27 -5.37 -42.08 -34.43
CA HIS A 27 -6.43 -42.97 -34.90
C HIS A 27 -7.73 -42.19 -35.08
N ALA A 28 -8.25 -42.28 -36.30
CA ALA A 28 -9.50 -41.73 -36.77
C ALA A 28 -10.70 -42.62 -36.36
N ASN A 29 -11.87 -41.99 -36.43
CA ASN A 29 -13.22 -42.54 -36.56
C ASN A 29 -13.91 -43.11 -35.32
N GLN A 30 -14.88 -42.34 -34.83
CA GLN A 30 -16.14 -42.90 -34.35
C GLN A 30 -17.29 -41.90 -34.56
N ASP A 31 -18.09 -42.15 -35.59
CA ASP A 31 -19.41 -41.55 -35.82
C ASP A 31 -20.43 -42.12 -34.83
N VAL A 32 -21.16 -41.27 -34.07
CA VAL A 32 -22.59 -41.39 -33.68
C VAL A 32 -23.05 -40.03 -33.09
N LEU A 33 -24.17 -39.48 -33.58
CA LEU A 33 -24.89 -38.24 -33.19
C LEU A 33 -26.03 -38.55 -32.15
N PRO A 34 -26.79 -37.61 -31.49
CA PRO A 34 -26.65 -36.17 -31.22
C PRO A 34 -26.84 -35.77 -29.71
N THR A 35 -26.71 -34.45 -29.47
CA THR A 35 -27.26 -33.67 -28.34
C THR A 35 -26.59 -33.78 -26.97
N MET A 36 -25.55 -32.98 -26.76
CA MET A 36 -25.35 -32.35 -25.46
C MET A 36 -25.06 -30.88 -25.73
N HIS A 37 -26.04 -30.01 -25.49
CA HIS A 37 -25.81 -28.57 -25.45
C HIS A 37 -24.87 -28.26 -24.28
N ARG A 38 -23.57 -28.38 -24.52
CA ARG A 38 -22.55 -27.87 -23.62
C ARG A 38 -22.57 -26.35 -23.82
N HIS A 39 -23.15 -25.62 -22.87
CA HIS A 39 -22.99 -24.17 -22.80
C HIS A 39 -21.52 -23.85 -22.58
N GLN A 40 -20.77 -23.76 -23.68
CA GLN A 40 -19.39 -23.32 -23.68
C GLN A 40 -19.41 -21.81 -23.51
N ARG A 41 -19.02 -21.34 -22.31
CA ARG A 41 -18.87 -19.91 -22.05
C ARG A 41 -17.82 -19.36 -23.02
N SER A 42 -18.26 -18.49 -23.92
CA SER A 42 -17.41 -17.82 -24.90
C SER A 42 -16.31 -17.06 -24.16
N SER A 43 -15.06 -17.48 -24.34
CA SER A 43 -13.90 -16.79 -23.78
C SER A 43 -13.80 -15.40 -24.40
N VAL A 44 -13.73 -14.37 -23.56
CA VAL A 44 -13.75 -12.94 -23.93
C VAL A 44 -12.58 -12.51 -24.84
N LEU A 45 -11.55 -13.34 -24.98
CA LEU A 45 -10.43 -13.11 -25.90
C LEU A 45 -10.65 -13.89 -27.20
N VAL A 46 -11.48 -13.34 -28.10
CA VAL A 46 -11.70 -13.89 -29.44
C VAL A 46 -10.89 -13.05 -30.44
N GLY A 47 -9.74 -13.57 -30.87
CA GLY A 47 -8.97 -13.02 -31.97
C GLY A 47 -9.62 -13.32 -33.33
N LYS A 48 -9.17 -12.64 -34.39
CA LYS A 48 -9.70 -12.80 -35.75
C LYS A 48 -9.75 -14.28 -36.20
N ARG A 49 -8.71 -15.05 -35.86
CA ARG A 49 -8.61 -16.49 -36.12
C ARG A 49 -9.64 -17.36 -35.40
N SER A 50 -10.07 -16.98 -34.20
CA SER A 50 -11.13 -17.71 -33.48
C SER A 50 -12.52 -17.37 -34.01
N VAL A 51 -12.72 -16.17 -34.55
CA VAL A 51 -13.99 -15.79 -35.21
C VAL A 51 -14.21 -16.63 -36.48
N ASP A 52 -13.16 -16.81 -37.29
CA ASP A 52 -13.20 -17.66 -38.49
C ASP A 52 -13.52 -19.13 -38.14
N LEU A 53 -13.10 -19.59 -36.95
CA LEU A 53 -13.36 -20.94 -36.43
C LEU A 53 -14.83 -21.11 -35.97
N PHE A 54 -15.44 -20.06 -35.41
CA PHE A 54 -16.88 -20.05 -35.09
C PHE A 54 -17.76 -20.04 -36.35
N GLU A 55 -17.28 -19.39 -37.43
CA GLU A 55 -17.92 -19.40 -38.75
C GLU A 55 -17.89 -20.81 -39.38
N GLU A 56 -16.78 -21.55 -39.20
CA GLU A 56 -16.63 -22.95 -39.64
C GLU A 56 -17.49 -23.94 -38.83
N LEU A 57 -17.79 -23.63 -37.56
CA LEU A 57 -18.66 -24.40 -36.66
C LEU A 57 -20.16 -24.11 -36.83
N GLY A 58 -20.55 -23.19 -37.72
CA GLY A 58 -21.95 -22.87 -38.03
C GLY A 58 -22.70 -22.12 -36.91
N GLU A 59 -22.00 -21.64 -35.88
CA GLU A 59 -22.60 -20.84 -34.81
C GLU A 59 -22.72 -19.37 -35.23
N LYS A 60 -23.88 -18.75 -34.95
CA LYS A 60 -24.19 -17.37 -35.35
C LYS A 60 -23.21 -16.40 -34.66
N GLU A 61 -22.27 -15.88 -35.44
CA GLU A 61 -21.20 -15.06 -34.91
C GLU A 61 -21.72 -13.82 -34.15
N PRO A 62 -21.11 -13.48 -33.00
CA PRO A 62 -21.50 -12.29 -32.25
C PRO A 62 -21.17 -11.03 -33.06
N THR A 63 -22.21 -10.37 -33.58
CA THR A 63 -22.12 -9.13 -34.38
C THR A 63 -21.32 -8.01 -33.70
N PHE A 64 -21.34 -7.98 -32.37
CA PHE A 64 -20.54 -7.07 -31.55
C PHE A 64 -19.03 -7.27 -31.74
N VAL A 65 -18.56 -8.52 -31.86
CA VAL A 65 -17.14 -8.84 -32.03
C VAL A 65 -16.65 -8.41 -33.42
N LYS A 66 -17.43 -8.66 -34.47
CA LYS A 66 -17.13 -8.15 -35.83
C LYS A 66 -17.02 -6.62 -35.85
N PHE A 67 -17.90 -5.94 -35.13
CA PHE A 67 -17.88 -4.47 -35.03
C PHE A 67 -16.59 -3.96 -34.36
N ILE A 68 -16.21 -4.53 -33.22
CA ILE A 68 -14.95 -4.19 -32.53
C ILE A 68 -13.76 -4.42 -33.45
N ILE A 69 -13.66 -5.59 -34.07
CA ILE A 69 -12.54 -5.93 -34.96
C ILE A 69 -12.45 -4.95 -36.14
N LYS A 70 -13.58 -4.53 -36.70
CA LYS A 70 -13.62 -3.55 -37.80
C LYS A 70 -13.13 -2.17 -37.36
N VAL A 71 -13.55 -1.72 -36.17
CA VAL A 71 -13.12 -0.44 -35.60
C VAL A 71 -11.63 -0.45 -35.28
N TYR A 72 -11.15 -1.48 -34.57
CA TYR A 72 -9.72 -1.61 -34.23
C TYR A 72 -8.82 -1.75 -35.45
N ASN A 73 -9.23 -2.50 -36.48
CA ASN A 73 -8.46 -2.59 -37.73
C ASN A 73 -8.37 -1.23 -38.43
N ARG A 74 -9.45 -0.44 -38.43
CA ARG A 74 -9.45 0.89 -39.04
C ARG A 74 -8.54 1.87 -38.27
N TRP A 75 -8.56 1.80 -36.94
CA TRP A 75 -7.67 2.58 -36.08
C TRP A 75 -6.20 2.14 -36.19
N GLY A 76 -5.93 0.84 -36.21
CA GLY A 76 -4.59 0.28 -36.36
C GLY A 76 -3.95 0.67 -37.69
N PHE A 77 -4.72 0.62 -38.79
CA PHE A 77 -4.22 1.05 -40.11
C PHE A 77 -3.92 2.56 -40.14
N TRP A 78 -4.71 3.36 -39.43
CA TRP A 78 -4.49 4.81 -39.31
C TRP A 78 -3.21 5.12 -38.52
N ILE A 79 -3.00 4.45 -37.38
CA ILE A 79 -1.78 4.58 -36.56
C ILE A 79 -0.55 4.09 -37.33
N ALA A 80 -0.64 2.98 -38.06
CA ALA A 80 0.47 2.46 -38.88
C ALA A 80 0.85 3.41 -40.02
N ARG A 81 -0.15 4.06 -40.65
CA ARG A 81 0.08 5.06 -41.71
C ARG A 81 0.74 6.34 -41.18
N PHE A 82 0.48 6.71 -39.93
CA PHE A 82 0.98 7.92 -39.28
C PHE A 82 1.77 7.58 -38.00
N ALA A 83 2.72 6.66 -38.10
CA ALA A 83 3.44 6.13 -36.94
C ALA A 83 4.27 7.19 -36.18
N TRP A 84 5.01 8.03 -36.91
CA TRP A 84 5.84 9.09 -36.32
C TRP A 84 5.04 10.11 -35.49
N PRO A 85 3.97 10.76 -36.01
CA PRO A 85 3.20 11.70 -35.21
C PRO A 85 2.48 11.02 -34.04
N ALA A 86 2.01 9.78 -34.19
CA ALA A 86 1.42 9.03 -33.08
C ALA A 86 2.42 8.80 -31.94
N MET A 87 3.66 8.41 -32.25
CA MET A 87 4.73 8.24 -31.26
C MET A 87 5.08 9.56 -30.56
N ILE A 88 5.20 10.65 -31.32
CA ILE A 88 5.49 11.98 -30.76
C ILE A 88 4.40 12.42 -29.78
N ILE A 89 3.12 12.23 -30.13
CA ILE A 89 2.00 12.57 -29.25
C ILE A 89 2.05 11.76 -27.95
N CYS A 90 2.28 10.45 -28.03
CA CYS A 90 2.40 9.59 -26.86
C CYS A 90 3.56 10.01 -25.94
N ILE A 91 4.70 10.39 -26.53
CA ILE A 91 5.86 10.88 -25.78
C ILE A 91 5.52 12.21 -25.09
N ILE A 92 4.89 13.16 -25.79
CA ILE A 92 4.48 14.44 -25.21
C ILE A 92 3.52 14.24 -24.04
N LEU A 93 2.49 13.39 -24.19
CA LEU A 93 1.55 13.08 -23.12
C LEU A 93 2.23 12.43 -21.91
N SER A 94 3.17 11.51 -22.16
CA SER A 94 3.96 10.87 -21.10
C SER A 94 4.86 11.87 -20.37
N LEU A 95 5.46 12.81 -21.10
CA LEU A 95 6.31 13.86 -20.52
C LEU A 95 5.50 14.82 -19.64
N LEU A 96 4.30 15.22 -20.10
CA LEU A 96 3.39 16.06 -19.32
C LEU A 96 2.95 15.37 -18.02
N ALA A 97 2.66 14.07 -18.07
CA ALA A 97 2.36 13.28 -16.88
C ALA A 97 3.57 13.21 -15.92
N LEU A 98 4.78 13.02 -16.44
CA LEU A 98 6.00 13.00 -15.63
C LEU A 98 6.26 14.33 -14.93
N ILE A 99 6.11 15.45 -15.64
CA ILE A 99 6.22 16.80 -15.08
C ILE A 99 5.21 16.98 -13.95
N LYS A 100 3.96 16.54 -14.14
CA LYS A 100 2.94 16.61 -13.09
C LYS A 100 3.32 15.79 -11.85
N ILE A 101 3.82 14.57 -12.03
CA ILE A 101 4.26 13.73 -10.91
C ILE A 101 5.42 14.39 -10.18
N ALA A 102 6.42 14.92 -10.90
CA ALA A 102 7.57 15.60 -10.32
C ALA A 102 7.18 16.87 -9.54
N MET A 103 6.15 17.59 -10.00
CA MET A 103 5.63 18.78 -9.31
C MET A 103 4.64 18.45 -8.16
N THR A 104 4.23 17.19 -8.00
CA THR A 104 3.26 16.83 -6.96
C THR A 104 4.00 16.74 -5.61
N PRO A 105 3.68 17.60 -4.63
CA PRO A 105 4.35 17.56 -3.34
C PRO A 105 3.94 16.30 -2.57
N GLN A 106 4.93 15.60 -2.01
CA GLN A 106 4.67 14.48 -1.11
C GLN A 106 4.04 14.99 0.19
N ARG A 107 2.85 14.50 0.52
CA ARG A 107 2.18 14.76 1.79
C ARG A 107 2.36 13.54 2.69
N ASN A 108 2.92 13.73 3.89
CA ASN A 108 3.01 12.69 4.91
C ASN A 108 1.90 12.93 5.95
N ASP A 109 0.68 12.52 5.61
CA ASP A 109 -0.48 12.64 6.50
C ASP A 109 -0.85 11.25 7.05
N LEU A 110 -0.72 11.09 8.37
CA LEU A 110 -1.14 9.88 9.10
C LEU A 110 -2.65 9.63 8.98
N GLY A 111 -3.43 10.66 8.66
CA GLY A 111 -4.86 10.55 8.41
C GLY A 111 -5.22 9.66 7.22
N GLY A 112 -4.29 9.39 6.30
CA GLY A 112 -4.52 8.60 5.08
C GLY A 112 -5.02 7.17 5.30
N TYR A 113 -4.87 6.62 6.52
CA TYR A 113 -5.38 5.29 6.87
C TYR A 113 -6.85 5.29 7.31
N SER A 114 -7.46 6.46 7.45
CA SER A 114 -8.88 6.61 7.79
C SER A 114 -9.65 7.14 6.57
N PRO A 115 -10.85 6.59 6.27
CA PRO A 115 -11.65 7.08 5.14
C PRO A 115 -12.06 8.54 5.38
N PHE A 116 -12.20 9.31 4.29
CA PHE A 116 -12.48 10.75 4.37
C PHE A 116 -13.74 11.10 5.16
N GLU A 117 -14.75 10.23 5.11
CA GLU A 117 -16.06 10.39 5.76
C GLU A 117 -16.18 9.59 7.07
N ALA A 118 -15.05 9.14 7.66
CA ALA A 118 -15.08 8.46 8.94
C ALA A 118 -15.68 9.37 10.03
N ARG A 119 -16.59 8.83 10.84
CA ARG A 119 -17.16 9.53 12.00
C ARG A 119 -16.08 10.11 12.92
N SER A 120 -14.98 9.38 13.11
CA SER A 120 -13.83 9.84 13.91
C SER A 120 -13.20 11.13 13.39
N ARG A 121 -13.20 11.37 12.07
CA ARG A 121 -12.70 12.63 11.49
C ARG A 121 -13.62 13.80 11.79
N VAL A 122 -14.94 13.58 11.75
CA VAL A 122 -15.93 14.60 12.09
C VAL A 122 -15.79 14.99 13.56
N GLU A 123 -15.79 14.01 14.47
CA GLU A 123 -15.62 14.24 15.90
C GLU A 123 -14.28 14.91 16.23
N TYR A 124 -13.20 14.49 15.56
CA TYR A 124 -11.88 15.10 15.72
C TYR A 124 -11.84 16.55 15.23
N ASN A 125 -12.51 16.87 14.12
CA ASN A 125 -12.60 18.23 13.62
C ASN A 125 -13.38 19.14 14.58
N GLU A 126 -14.48 18.66 15.15
CA GLU A 126 -15.21 19.38 16.19
C GLU A 126 -14.36 19.59 17.45
N TYR A 127 -13.61 18.57 17.87
CA TYR A 127 -12.65 18.69 18.97
C TYR A 127 -11.61 19.78 18.69
N LEU A 128 -10.98 19.77 17.51
CA LEU A 128 -10.00 20.78 17.14
C LEU A 128 -10.61 22.19 17.09
N ASN A 129 -11.83 22.34 16.57
CA ASN A 129 -12.52 23.62 16.55
C ASN A 129 -12.82 24.13 17.96
N PHE A 130 -13.26 23.25 18.86
CA PHE A 130 -13.55 23.60 20.25
C PHE A 130 -12.30 24.06 21.01
N PHE A 131 -11.18 23.35 20.85
CA PHE A 131 -9.93 23.68 21.54
C PHE A 131 -9.05 24.69 20.78
N SER A 132 -9.52 25.22 19.64
CA SER A 132 -8.71 26.05 18.73
C SER A 132 -7.37 25.38 18.37
N GLY A 133 -7.40 24.05 18.24
CA GLY A 133 -6.27 23.21 17.89
C GLY A 133 -6.09 23.12 16.38
N HIS A 134 -4.86 22.91 15.93
CA HIS A 134 -4.56 22.70 14.52
C HIS A 134 -3.65 21.48 14.34
N GLY A 135 -4.02 20.62 13.40
CA GLY A 135 -3.25 19.43 13.05
C GLY A 135 -3.33 18.31 14.07
N LEU A 136 -2.56 17.26 13.81
CA LEU A 136 -2.51 16.07 14.64
C LEU A 136 -1.67 16.31 15.90
N ALA A 137 -2.19 15.89 17.05
CA ALA A 137 -1.42 15.91 18.29
C ALA A 137 -0.27 14.89 18.21
N ILE A 138 0.97 15.37 18.28
CA ILE A 138 2.16 14.52 18.29
C ILE A 138 2.53 14.26 19.76
N SER A 139 2.34 13.02 20.22
CA SER A 139 2.73 12.60 21.56
C SER A 139 4.14 11.99 21.53
N THR A 140 5.12 12.73 22.04
CA THR A 140 6.48 12.22 22.26
C THR A 140 6.57 11.60 23.65
N ARG A 141 7.18 10.41 23.75
CA ARG A 141 7.30 9.67 25.02
C ARG A 141 8.70 9.10 25.16
N ILE A 142 9.26 9.22 26.36
CA ILE A 142 10.51 8.60 26.75
C ILE A 142 10.15 7.42 27.66
N PHE A 143 10.54 6.21 27.24
CA PHE A 143 10.37 5.02 28.05
C PHE A 143 11.69 4.67 28.74
N ILE A 144 11.65 4.56 30.06
CA ILE A 144 12.81 4.24 30.89
C ILE A 144 12.57 2.87 31.54
N VAL A 145 13.58 2.00 31.43
CA VAL A 145 13.52 0.63 31.95
C VAL A 145 14.78 0.35 32.77
N ALA A 146 14.64 -0.41 33.84
CA ALA A 146 15.77 -0.77 34.69
C ALA A 146 16.71 -1.71 33.93
N LYS A 147 18.02 -1.42 33.96
CA LYS A 147 19.05 -2.21 33.27
C LYS A 147 19.08 -3.68 33.72
N ASP A 148 18.72 -3.93 34.97
CA ASP A 148 18.69 -5.26 35.57
C ASP A 148 17.34 -5.99 35.35
N GLY A 149 16.40 -5.38 34.62
CA GLY A 149 15.09 -5.96 34.33
C GLY A 149 14.14 -6.05 35.54
N LYS A 150 14.50 -5.42 36.67
CA LYS A 150 13.68 -5.40 37.89
C LYS A 150 12.88 -4.09 38.00
N SER A 151 12.27 -3.85 39.16
CA SER A 151 11.38 -2.70 39.40
C SER A 151 12.09 -1.35 39.23
N MET A 152 11.42 -0.39 38.58
CA MET A 152 11.87 1.02 38.49
C MET A 152 11.55 1.83 39.75
N LEU A 153 10.73 1.32 40.67
CA LEU A 153 10.28 2.05 41.86
C LEU A 153 11.33 2.17 42.97
N ARG A 154 12.58 1.79 42.71
CA ARG A 154 13.67 1.85 43.71
C ARG A 154 14.21 3.28 43.80
N PRO A 155 14.63 3.75 45.00
CA PRO A 155 15.06 5.14 45.20
C PRO A 155 16.10 5.63 44.18
N ASN A 156 17.18 4.86 43.96
CA ASN A 156 18.23 5.26 43.01
C ASN A 156 17.71 5.41 41.57
N HIS A 157 16.79 4.55 41.13
CA HIS A 157 16.24 4.63 39.78
C HIS A 157 15.23 5.75 39.63
N LEU A 158 14.48 6.06 40.69
CA LEU A 158 13.58 7.21 40.72
C LEU A 158 14.38 8.51 40.66
N ASP A 159 15.48 8.63 41.42
CA ASP A 159 16.37 9.80 41.34
C ASP A 159 16.93 9.99 39.93
N ASP A 160 17.50 8.93 39.33
CA ASP A 160 17.98 8.96 37.94
C ASP A 160 16.85 9.37 36.96
N THR A 161 15.63 8.87 37.17
CA THR A 161 14.46 9.19 36.34
C THR A 161 14.06 10.65 36.46
N ILE A 162 14.11 11.22 37.66
CA ILE A 162 13.83 12.66 37.88
C ILE A 162 14.90 13.53 37.22
N GLN A 163 16.18 13.12 37.25
CA GLN A 163 17.25 13.83 36.54
C GLN A 163 16.99 13.85 35.02
N VAL A 164 16.61 12.71 34.43
CA VAL A 164 16.26 12.60 33.01
C VAL A 164 15.03 13.46 32.68
N LEU A 165 14.00 13.44 33.54
CA LEU A 165 12.79 14.24 33.36
C LEU A 165 13.13 15.73 33.35
N ASN A 166 13.91 16.21 34.31
CA ASN A 166 14.31 17.62 34.38
C ASN A 166 15.13 18.06 33.16
N LEU A 167 16.02 17.20 32.68
CA LEU A 167 16.81 17.45 31.48
C LEU A 167 15.92 17.53 30.24
N ALA A 168 14.99 16.60 30.07
CA ALA A 168 14.07 16.56 28.94
C ALA A 168 13.12 17.76 28.92
N LEU A 169 12.65 18.21 30.08
CA LEU A 169 11.70 19.32 30.19
C LEU A 169 12.35 20.70 30.01
N ASN A 170 13.55 20.90 30.56
CA ASN A 170 14.14 22.24 30.67
C ASN A 170 15.38 22.47 29.81
N ASN A 171 16.23 21.46 29.61
CA ASN A 171 17.55 21.65 28.99
C ASN A 171 17.53 21.39 27.48
N ILE A 172 16.65 20.51 27.01
CA ILE A 172 16.48 20.27 25.57
C ILE A 172 15.64 21.40 24.99
N THR A 173 16.24 22.18 24.10
CA THR A 173 15.57 23.29 23.42
C THR A 173 15.38 22.99 21.94
N LEU A 174 14.24 23.41 21.41
CA LEU A 174 13.92 23.38 19.99
C LEU A 174 13.79 24.82 19.48
N TYR A 175 14.34 25.06 18.30
CA TYR A 175 14.21 26.36 17.65
C TYR A 175 12.81 26.51 17.05
N ASP A 176 12.07 27.48 17.55
CA ASP A 176 10.77 27.86 17.00
C ASP A 176 10.96 28.98 15.97
N ARG A 177 10.61 28.70 14.72
CA ARG A 177 10.69 29.67 13.61
C ARG A 177 9.66 30.78 13.73
N THR A 178 8.56 30.57 14.46
CA THR A 178 7.47 31.54 14.60
C THR A 178 7.82 32.63 15.61
N THR A 179 8.37 32.26 16.77
CA THR A 179 8.86 33.19 17.78
C THR A 179 10.31 33.61 17.57
N ASN A 180 11.02 32.95 16.66
CA ASN A 180 12.44 33.14 16.36
C ASN A 180 13.33 32.97 17.60
N SER A 181 13.01 31.98 18.44
CA SER A 181 13.71 31.71 19.70
C SER A 181 13.83 30.21 19.98
N ASN A 182 14.85 29.84 20.76
CA ASN A 182 14.99 28.49 21.29
C ASN A 182 14.07 28.33 22.49
N GLN A 183 13.15 27.38 22.42
CA GLN A 183 12.19 27.10 23.49
C GLN A 183 12.44 25.71 24.08
N SER A 184 12.41 25.59 25.40
CA SER A 184 12.39 24.28 26.07
C SER A 184 11.01 23.63 25.98
N PHE A 185 10.91 22.34 26.29
CA PHE A 185 9.62 21.64 26.30
C PHE A 185 8.58 22.33 27.19
N ASN A 186 8.98 22.81 28.36
CA ASN A 186 8.10 23.55 29.26
C ASN A 186 7.59 24.88 28.70
N GLN A 187 8.25 25.45 27.69
CA GLN A 187 7.87 26.73 27.08
C GLN A 187 6.92 26.54 25.89
N PHE A 188 7.17 25.54 25.05
CA PHE A 188 6.32 25.30 23.87
C PHE A 188 5.15 24.34 24.13
N CYS A 189 5.21 23.54 25.19
CA CYS A 189 4.13 22.63 25.55
C CYS A 189 2.89 23.42 26.00
N LYS A 190 1.72 23.04 25.47
CA LYS A 190 0.43 23.68 25.77
C LYS A 190 -0.47 22.82 26.64
N GLU A 191 -0.58 21.53 26.31
CA GLU A 191 -1.52 20.61 26.93
C GLU A 191 -0.76 19.44 27.59
N PHE A 192 -1.20 19.03 28.78
CA PHE A 192 -0.67 17.88 29.52
C PHE A 192 0.85 17.93 29.79
N CYS A 193 1.42 19.13 29.96
CA CYS A 193 2.86 19.30 30.20
C CYS A 193 3.32 18.67 31.53
N ALA A 194 2.43 18.65 32.53
CA ALA A 194 2.65 18.05 33.84
C ALA A 194 2.17 16.58 33.94
N ILE A 195 2.03 15.87 32.82
CA ILE A 195 1.51 14.47 32.84
C ILE A 195 2.33 13.52 33.71
N ASN A 196 3.60 13.87 33.97
CA ASN A 196 4.54 13.08 34.77
C ASN A 196 4.50 13.42 36.28
N GLU A 197 3.59 14.29 36.74
CA GLU A 197 3.43 14.63 38.17
C GLU A 197 3.31 13.41 39.10
N PRO A 198 2.61 12.30 38.74
CA PRO A 198 2.58 11.11 39.58
C PRO A 198 3.96 10.53 39.93
N LEU A 199 4.96 10.68 39.06
CA LEU A 199 6.34 10.24 39.35
C LEU A 199 6.96 11.03 40.51
N LEU A 200 6.65 12.33 40.63
CA LEU A 200 7.11 13.17 41.73
C LEU A 200 6.49 12.71 43.05
N HIS A 201 5.22 12.32 43.06
CA HIS A 201 4.59 11.77 44.26
C HIS A 201 5.26 10.48 44.74
N PHE A 202 5.62 9.58 43.81
CA PHE A 202 6.37 8.37 44.17
C PHE A 202 7.76 8.71 44.71
N TYR A 203 8.45 9.68 44.12
CA TYR A 203 9.78 10.10 44.57
C TYR A 203 9.76 10.71 45.98
N VAL A 204 8.79 11.59 46.27
CA VAL A 204 8.66 12.26 47.60
C VAL A 204 8.15 11.31 48.69
N SER A 205 7.47 10.23 48.32
CA SER A 205 6.95 9.25 49.29
C SER A 205 8.02 8.34 49.93
N TYR A 206 9.27 8.40 49.46
CA TYR A 206 10.42 7.70 50.03
C TYR A 206 11.22 8.59 50.98
#